data_AF-A0A1F3VYJ7-F1
#
_entry.id   AF-A0A1F3VYJ7-F1
#
_cell.length_a   1.000
_cell.length_b   1.000
_cell.length_c   1.000
_cell.angle_alpha   90.00
_cell.angle_beta   90.00
_cell.angle_gamma   90.00
#
_symmetry.space_group_name_H-M   'P 1'
#
loop_
_entity.id
_entity.type
_entity.pdbx_description
1 polymer ?
#
loop_
_entity_poly.entity_id
_entity_poly.type
_entity_poly.pdbx_seq_one_letter_code
_entity_poly.pdbx_strand_id
1 'polypeptide(L)'
;MTRWNIRSGKSWPLIRDLVIAEGIAYGVFLIIALSAHWALMYRKLAMARYISFTVVEFTILAAVQAALIIFVIKRSLQDEPNVGEMIQAGEHERLEFKTSLRWDVKQEKVNKELERGVMKTIAAFLNSKGGSLMIGVDDQRKIFGLEQDFASLPKDSRDGFENHFNNVFATMIGPQFRRLVRLSFHDFDVKNVCLVQVEPAHQP
;
A
#
# COMPACT_ATOMS: atom_id res chain seq x y z
N MET A 1 -2.03 12.65 24.24
CA MET A 1 -2.04 11.17 24.27
C MET A 1 -2.49 10.66 22.91
N THR A 2 -1.55 10.51 21.98
CA THR A 2 -1.81 10.01 20.63
C THR A 2 -1.95 8.49 20.70
N ARG A 3 -3.20 8.00 20.65
CA ARG A 3 -3.50 6.57 20.53
C ARG A 3 -3.04 6.11 19.15
N TRP A 4 -1.86 5.49 19.09
CA TRP A 4 -1.42 4.70 17.94
C TRP A 4 -2.36 3.51 17.80
N ASN A 5 -3.40 3.65 16.97
CA ASN A 5 -4.35 2.59 16.69
C ASN A 5 -3.73 1.63 15.65
N ILE A 6 -2.89 0.71 16.12
CA ILE A 6 -2.31 -0.37 15.31
C ILE A 6 -3.39 -1.43 15.07
N ARG A 7 -4.39 -1.08 14.25
CA ARG A 7 -5.37 -2.02 13.70
C ARG A 7 -5.65 -1.65 12.25
N SER A 8 -4.61 -1.69 11.41
CA SER A 8 -4.80 -1.92 9.98
C SER A 8 -4.60 -3.41 9.73
N GLY A 9 -5.53 -4.06 9.04
CA GLY A 9 -5.44 -5.49 8.68
C GLY A 9 -4.23 -5.88 7.81
N LYS A 10 -3.36 -4.92 7.49
CA LYS A 10 -2.13 -5.10 6.70
C LYS A 10 -0.91 -5.53 7.53
N SER A 11 -0.90 -5.35 8.86
CA SER A 11 0.27 -5.72 9.68
C SER A 11 0.46 -7.23 9.84
N TRP A 12 -0.63 -8.00 9.87
CA TRP A 12 -0.58 -9.46 10.04
C TRP A 12 0.12 -10.20 8.89
N PRO A 13 -0.19 -9.95 7.60
CA PRO A 13 0.54 -10.58 6.50
C PRO A 13 2.02 -10.18 6.46
N LEU A 14 2.37 -8.93 6.80
CA LEU A 14 3.77 -8.49 6.90
C LEU A 14 4.54 -9.24 8.00
N ILE A 15 3.95 -9.39 9.19
CA ILE A 15 4.54 -10.15 10.30
C ILE A 15 4.69 -11.62 9.91
N ARG A 16 3.66 -12.22 9.29
CA ARG A 16 3.71 -13.61 8.82
C ARG A 16 4.85 -13.82 7.82
N ASP A 17 4.97 -12.95 6.82
CA ASP A 17 5.97 -13.08 5.77
C ASP A 17 7.39 -12.85 6.33
N LEU A 18 7.54 -11.96 7.32
CA LEU A 18 8.78 -11.78 8.08
C LEU A 18 9.17 -13.03 8.87
N VAL A 19 8.23 -13.62 9.61
CA VAL A 19 8.48 -14.85 10.40
C VAL A 19 8.86 -16.02 9.50
N ILE A 20 8.23 -16.16 8.32
CA ILE A 20 8.60 -17.18 7.33
C ILE A 20 10.02 -16.93 6.80
N ALA A 21 10.34 -15.69 6.43
CA ALA A 21 11.66 -15.33 5.94
C ALA A 21 12.75 -15.57 6.99
N GLU A 22 12.49 -15.23 8.26
CA GLU A 22 13.39 -15.54 9.37
C GLU A 22 13.57 -17.04 9.56
N GLY A 23 12.49 -17.81 9.55
CA GLY A 23 12.56 -19.28 9.67
C GLY A 23 13.41 -19.91 8.56
N ILE A 24 13.27 -19.44 7.32
CA ILE A 24 14.11 -19.87 6.19
C ILE A 24 15.57 -19.48 6.42
N ALA A 25 15.84 -18.23 6.81
CA ALA A 25 17.20 -17.75 7.05
C ALA A 25 17.91 -18.55 8.15
N TYR A 26 17.21 -18.83 9.26
CA TYR A 26 17.74 -19.69 10.33
C TYR A 26 17.96 -21.13 9.87
N GLY A 27 17.04 -21.69 9.08
CA GLY A 27 17.20 -23.04 8.53
C GLY A 27 18.42 -23.16 7.61
N VAL A 28 18.61 -22.20 6.70
CA VAL A 28 19.80 -22.11 5.84
C VAL A 28 21.06 -21.97 6.67
N PHE A 29 21.04 -21.10 7.68
CA PHE A 29 22.16 -20.91 8.59
C PHE A 29 22.52 -22.21 9.31
N LEU A 30 21.55 -22.96 9.85
CA LEU A 30 21.81 -24.23 10.52
C LEU A 30 22.40 -25.29 9.57
N ILE A 31 21.93 -25.37 8.34
CA ILE A 31 22.51 -26.28 7.32
C ILE A 31 23.96 -25.91 7.04
N ILE A 32 24.25 -24.62 6.89
CA ILE A 32 25.60 -24.09 6.67
C ILE A 32 26.49 -24.37 7.89
N ALA A 33 25.99 -24.15 9.11
CA ALA A 33 26.71 -24.41 10.35
C ALA A 33 27.02 -25.90 10.56
N LEU A 34 26.08 -26.80 10.19
CA LEU A 34 26.28 -28.25 10.20
C LEU A 34 27.29 -28.71 9.13
N SER A 35 27.39 -27.98 8.02
CA SER A 35 28.46 -28.17 7.05
C SER A 35 29.78 -27.63 7.62
N ALA A 36 30.47 -28.45 8.43
CA ALA A 36 31.64 -28.10 9.25
C ALA A 36 32.87 -27.52 8.49
N HIS A 37 32.76 -27.17 7.21
CA HIS A 37 33.85 -26.71 6.35
C HIS A 37 34.20 -25.21 6.54
N TRP A 38 33.27 -24.39 7.04
CA TRP A 38 33.47 -22.95 7.19
C TRP A 38 34.46 -22.59 8.30
N ALA A 39 34.45 -23.34 9.40
CA ALA A 39 35.41 -23.16 10.50
C ALA A 39 36.86 -23.40 10.05
N LEU A 40 37.08 -24.33 9.11
CA LEU A 40 38.38 -24.61 8.50
C LEU A 40 38.85 -23.47 7.59
N MET A 41 37.95 -22.85 6.83
CA MET A 41 38.25 -21.64 6.06
C MET A 41 38.60 -20.46 6.97
N TYR A 42 37.82 -20.25 8.04
CA TYR A 42 38.06 -19.16 8.98
C TYR A 42 39.44 -19.25 9.62
N ARG A 43 39.87 -20.45 10.03
CA ARG A 43 41.20 -20.70 10.62
C ARG A 43 42.37 -20.32 9.71
N LYS A 44 42.17 -20.20 8.39
CA LYS A 44 43.21 -19.76 7.44
C LYS A 44 43.36 -18.23 7.37
N LEU A 45 42.43 -17.47 7.94
CA LEU A 45 42.47 -16.00 7.94
C LEU A 45 43.29 -15.48 9.12
N ALA A 46 44.06 -14.40 8.91
CA ALA A 46 44.90 -13.78 9.95
C ALA A 46 44.11 -13.32 11.19
N MET A 47 42.84 -12.96 11.00
CA MET A 47 41.91 -12.53 12.06
C MET A 47 41.48 -13.66 13.02
N ALA A 48 41.64 -14.93 12.64
CA ALA A 48 41.29 -16.07 13.49
C ALA A 48 42.14 -16.17 14.77
N ARG A 49 43.27 -15.44 14.82
CA ARG A 49 44.12 -15.32 16.02
C ARG A 49 43.52 -14.38 17.08
N TYR A 50 42.62 -13.48 16.69
CA TYR A 50 42.12 -12.40 17.55
C TYR A 50 40.62 -12.53 17.85
N ILE A 51 39.82 -13.05 16.92
CA ILE A 51 38.37 -13.17 17.05
C ILE A 51 37.99 -14.64 16.97
N SER A 52 37.16 -15.12 17.89
CA SER A 52 36.65 -16.50 17.81
C SER A 52 35.67 -16.64 16.65
N PHE A 53 35.64 -17.82 16.02
CA PHE A 53 34.70 -18.10 14.94
C PHE A 53 33.25 -17.85 15.36
N THR A 54 32.90 -18.23 16.59
CA THR A 54 31.57 -18.02 17.18
C THR A 54 31.18 -16.54 17.23
N VAL A 55 32.10 -15.64 17.57
CA VAL A 55 31.81 -14.20 17.59
C VAL A 55 31.57 -13.67 16.17
N VAL A 56 32.37 -14.11 15.20
CA VAL A 56 32.18 -13.72 13.79
C VAL A 56 30.84 -14.23 13.26
N GLU A 57 30.52 -15.48 13.56
CA GLU A 57 29.28 -16.15 13.15
C GLU A 57 28.03 -15.43 13.69
N PHE A 58 27.96 -15.15 15.00
CA PHE A 58 26.85 -14.41 15.58
C PHE A 58 26.79 -12.96 15.09
N THR A 59 27.93 -12.33 14.80
CA THR A 59 27.95 -10.95 14.27
C THR A 59 27.40 -10.90 12.85
N ILE A 60 27.74 -11.86 11.99
CA ILE A 60 27.21 -11.95 10.63
C ILE A 60 25.70 -12.21 10.67
N LEU A 61 25.26 -13.14 11.53
CA LEU A 61 23.84 -13.40 11.74
C LEU A 61 23.08 -12.13 12.16
N ALA A 62 23.57 -11.43 13.19
CA ALA A 62 22.95 -10.21 13.68
C ALA A 62 22.90 -9.11 12.59
N ALA A 63 23.95 -8.98 11.78
CA ALA A 63 23.99 -8.03 10.67
C ALA A 63 22.97 -8.36 9.57
N VAL A 64 22.86 -9.64 9.19
CA VAL A 64 21.86 -10.10 8.20
C VAL A 64 20.45 -9.89 8.72
N GLN A 65 20.18 -10.20 9.99
CA GLN A 65 18.89 -9.95 10.63
C GLN A 65 18.53 -8.47 10.65
N ALA A 66 19.45 -7.62 11.09
CA ALA A 66 19.23 -6.17 11.10
C ALA A 66 18.95 -5.64 9.69
N ALA A 67 19.67 -6.12 8.67
CA ALA A 67 19.43 -5.73 7.28
C ALA A 67 18.05 -6.17 6.77
N LEU A 68 17.60 -7.39 7.09
CA LEU A 68 16.26 -7.88 6.73
C LEU A 68 15.16 -7.06 7.42
N ILE A 69 15.30 -6.79 8.71
CA ILE A 69 14.36 -5.97 9.47
C ILE A 69 14.28 -4.56 8.87
N ILE A 70 15.43 -3.92 8.62
CA ILE A 70 15.47 -2.58 8.00
C ILE A 70 14.83 -2.59 6.62
N PHE A 71 15.10 -3.62 5.80
CA PHE A 71 14.50 -3.75 4.47
C PHE A 71 12.97 -3.87 4.53
N VAL A 72 12.45 -4.73 5.41
CA VAL A 72 11.01 -4.92 5.59
C VAL A 72 10.34 -3.66 6.14
N ILE A 73 10.96 -3.01 7.14
CA ILE A 73 10.46 -1.75 7.70
C ILE A 73 10.45 -0.65 6.63
N LYS A 74 11.54 -0.48 5.86
CA LYS A 74 11.59 0.50 4.77
C LYS A 74 10.50 0.24 3.74
N ARG A 75 10.30 -1.02 3.34
CA ARG A 75 9.24 -1.39 2.40
C ARG A 75 7.84 -1.10 2.95
N SER A 76 7.63 -1.31 4.25
CA SER A 76 6.37 -1.00 4.94
C SER A 76 6.11 0.51 5.04
N LEU A 77 7.16 1.32 5.25
CA LEU A 77 7.05 2.77 5.37
C LEU A 77 6.88 3.51 4.04
N GLN A 78 7.40 2.96 2.94
CA GLN A 78 7.26 3.55 1.60
C GLN A 78 5.85 3.43 1.00
N ASP A 79 4.95 2.72 1.67
CA ASP A 79 3.67 2.28 1.12
C ASP A 79 2.51 3.26 1.37
N GLU A 80 2.73 4.29 2.18
CA GLU A 80 1.74 5.33 2.51
C GLU A 80 2.09 6.62 1.72
N PRO A 81 1.46 6.86 0.56
CA PRO A 81 1.66 8.08 -0.21
C PRO A 81 1.25 9.31 0.63
N ASN A 82 2.06 10.37 0.60
CA ASN A 82 1.73 11.62 1.27
C ASN A 82 0.62 12.35 0.51
N VAL A 83 -0.63 12.03 0.85
CA VAL A 83 -1.82 12.60 0.19
C VAL A 83 -1.87 14.12 0.29
N GLY A 84 -1.37 14.71 1.38
CA GLY A 84 -1.31 16.16 1.52
C GLY A 84 -0.40 16.82 0.47
N GLU A 85 0.78 16.25 0.21
CA GLU A 85 1.68 16.72 -0.84
C GLU A 85 1.07 16.53 -2.24
N MET A 86 0.37 15.42 -2.48
CA MET A 86 -0.32 15.17 -3.75
C MET A 86 -1.42 16.21 -4.02
N ILE A 87 -2.22 16.55 -3.00
CA ILE A 87 -3.24 17.61 -3.10
C ILE A 87 -2.57 18.95 -3.41
N GLN A 88 -1.45 19.26 -2.77
CA GLN A 88 -0.71 20.50 -3.01
C GLN A 88 -0.10 20.56 -4.42
N ALA A 89 0.40 19.44 -4.94
CA ALA A 89 0.96 19.33 -6.29
C ALA A 89 -0.10 19.64 -7.38
N GLY A 90 -1.37 19.30 -7.11
CA GLY A 90 -2.48 19.55 -8.01
C GLY A 90 -2.62 18.49 -9.12
N GLU A 91 -3.66 18.63 -9.93
CA GLU A 91 -3.94 17.70 -11.03
C GLU A 91 -2.86 17.75 -12.11
N HIS A 92 -2.55 16.58 -12.66
CA HIS A 92 -1.63 16.41 -13.78
C HIS A 92 -1.93 15.09 -14.51
N GLU A 93 -1.24 14.76 -15.60
CA GLU A 93 -1.52 13.59 -16.45
C GLU A 93 -1.69 12.25 -15.67
N ARG A 94 -1.00 12.09 -14.54
CA ARG A 94 -1.06 10.89 -13.68
C ARG A 94 -1.78 11.08 -12.33
N LEU A 95 -2.46 12.22 -12.11
CA LEU A 95 -3.17 12.54 -10.87
C LEU A 95 -4.42 13.35 -11.21
N GLU A 96 -5.58 12.77 -10.98
CA GLU A 96 -6.89 13.40 -11.22
C GLU A 96 -7.64 13.56 -9.90
N PHE A 97 -8.41 14.63 -9.74
CA PHE A 97 -9.31 14.84 -8.61
C PHE A 97 -10.79 14.69 -9.02
N LYS A 98 -11.56 14.14 -8.09
CA LYS A 98 -13.02 14.05 -8.15
C LYS A 98 -13.59 14.39 -6.79
N THR A 99 -14.59 15.25 -6.77
CA THR A 99 -15.22 15.69 -5.51
C THR A 99 -15.90 14.54 -4.77
N SER A 100 -16.47 13.58 -5.49
CA SER A 100 -17.24 12.45 -4.96
C SER A 100 -17.21 11.26 -5.93
N LEU A 101 -17.66 10.09 -5.47
CA LEU A 101 -17.85 8.92 -6.34
C LEU A 101 -19.21 8.94 -7.04
N ARG A 102 -20.26 9.28 -6.29
CA ARG A 102 -21.65 9.18 -6.74
C ARG A 102 -22.56 10.30 -6.22
N TRP A 103 -22.17 11.02 -5.18
CA TRP A 103 -22.99 12.10 -4.64
C TRP A 103 -22.80 13.40 -5.43
N ASP A 104 -23.84 13.88 -6.11
CA ASP A 104 -23.80 15.16 -6.80
C ASP A 104 -24.09 16.29 -5.81
N VAL A 105 -23.05 17.04 -5.47
CA VAL A 105 -23.11 18.15 -4.51
C VAL A 105 -24.04 19.27 -4.97
N LYS A 106 -24.17 19.49 -6.28
CA LYS A 106 -25.01 20.57 -6.83
C LYS A 106 -26.48 20.19 -6.87
N GLN A 107 -26.76 18.90 -7.11
CA GLN A 107 -28.13 18.38 -7.21
C GLN A 107 -28.62 17.70 -5.91
N GLU A 108 -27.75 17.59 -4.91
CA GLU A 108 -27.99 16.94 -3.62
C GLU A 108 -28.63 15.55 -3.74
N LYS A 109 -28.12 14.74 -4.68
CA LYS A 109 -28.63 13.38 -4.93
C LYS A 109 -27.57 12.47 -5.51
N VAL A 110 -27.85 11.17 -5.48
CA VAL A 110 -27.05 10.16 -6.18
C VAL A 110 -27.11 10.38 -7.68
N ASN A 111 -25.95 10.44 -8.32
CA ASN A 111 -25.77 10.64 -9.75
C ASN A 111 -24.82 9.56 -10.33
N LYS A 112 -25.38 8.65 -11.12
CA LYS A 112 -24.61 7.57 -11.77
C LYS A 112 -23.63 8.06 -12.84
N GLU A 113 -23.80 9.28 -13.36
CA GLU A 113 -22.82 9.84 -14.31
C GLU A 113 -21.49 10.15 -13.61
N LEU A 114 -21.51 10.48 -12.31
CA LEU A 114 -20.28 10.65 -11.53
C LEU A 114 -19.52 9.33 -11.39
N GLU A 115 -20.24 8.24 -11.11
CA GLU A 115 -19.66 6.90 -11.05
C GLU A 115 -19.00 6.56 -12.39
N ARG A 116 -19.67 6.86 -13.51
CA ARG A 116 -19.09 6.66 -14.85
C ARG A 116 -17.86 7.52 -15.11
N GLY A 117 -17.85 8.78 -14.66
CA GLY A 117 -16.70 9.67 -14.79
C GLY A 117 -15.48 9.14 -14.04
N VAL A 118 -15.68 8.66 -12.81
CA VAL A 118 -14.64 8.01 -12.02
C VAL A 118 -14.11 6.75 -12.73
N MET A 119 -15.00 5.87 -13.19
CA MET A 119 -14.56 4.64 -13.87
C MET A 119 -13.84 4.90 -15.19
N LYS A 120 -14.26 5.90 -15.97
CA LYS A 120 -13.55 6.31 -17.19
C LYS A 120 -12.12 6.77 -16.89
N THR A 121 -11.93 7.50 -15.79
CA THR A 121 -10.61 7.95 -15.34
C THR A 121 -9.73 6.75 -14.98
N ILE A 122 -10.28 5.79 -14.23
CA ILE A 122 -9.56 4.57 -13.87
C ILE A 122 -9.20 3.75 -15.11
N ALA A 123 -10.13 3.59 -16.05
CA ALA A 123 -9.87 2.92 -17.32
C ALA A 123 -8.77 3.63 -18.14
N ALA A 124 -8.75 4.96 -18.16
CA ALA A 124 -7.69 5.73 -18.81
C ALA A 124 -6.32 5.49 -18.14
N PHE A 125 -6.25 5.39 -16.80
CA PHE A 125 -5.02 5.03 -16.10
C PHE A 125 -4.57 3.59 -16.37
N LEU A 126 -5.50 2.64 -16.39
CA LEU A 126 -5.21 1.25 -16.77
C LEU A 126 -4.59 1.17 -18.18
N ASN A 127 -5.11 1.96 -19.11
CA ASN A 127 -4.67 1.97 -20.52
C ASN A 127 -3.44 2.84 -20.80
N SER A 128 -2.88 3.48 -19.77
CA SER A 128 -1.72 4.38 -19.90
C SER A 128 -0.55 3.87 -19.03
N LYS A 129 0.22 4.77 -18.39
CA LYS A 129 1.35 4.41 -17.53
C LYS A 129 0.93 4.25 -16.05
N GLY A 130 -0.35 3.96 -15.82
CA GLY A 130 -0.96 4.04 -14.50
C GLY A 130 -1.11 5.49 -14.02
N GLY A 131 -1.69 5.65 -12.84
CA GLY A 131 -1.98 6.96 -12.28
C GLY A 131 -2.61 6.88 -10.90
N SER A 132 -3.01 8.03 -10.40
CA SER A 132 -3.70 8.19 -9.13
C SER A 132 -4.97 9.00 -9.32
N LEU A 133 -6.05 8.56 -8.72
CA LEU A 133 -7.30 9.30 -8.66
C LEU A 133 -7.60 9.60 -7.19
N MET A 134 -7.84 10.86 -6.87
CA MET A 134 -8.27 11.28 -5.55
C MET A 134 -9.76 11.58 -5.56
N ILE A 135 -10.50 10.95 -4.65
CA ILE A 135 -11.95 11.13 -4.50
C ILE A 135 -12.21 11.77 -3.14
N GLY A 136 -13.02 12.83 -3.11
CA GLY A 136 -13.24 13.66 -1.93
C GLY A 136 -12.48 15.00 -1.96
N VAL A 137 -11.92 15.38 -3.11
CA VAL A 137 -11.17 16.63 -3.33
C VAL A 137 -11.65 17.27 -4.62
N ASP A 138 -11.87 18.59 -4.63
CA ASP A 138 -12.23 19.31 -5.84
C ASP A 138 -11.01 19.78 -6.65
N ASP A 139 -11.26 20.31 -7.84
CA ASP A 139 -10.27 20.89 -8.75
C ASP A 139 -9.49 22.06 -8.13
N GLN A 140 -10.08 22.74 -7.14
CA GLN A 140 -9.47 23.82 -6.37
C GLN A 140 -8.68 23.32 -5.15
N ARG A 141 -8.46 21.99 -5.04
CA ARG A 141 -7.69 21.33 -3.97
C ARG A 141 -8.37 21.43 -2.59
N LYS A 142 -9.64 21.78 -2.55
CA LYS A 142 -10.43 21.82 -1.33
C LYS A 142 -10.92 20.42 -1.00
N ILE A 143 -10.74 20.03 0.26
CA ILE A 143 -11.19 18.74 0.76
C ILE A 143 -12.70 18.81 0.97
N PHE A 144 -13.42 18.09 0.11
CA PHE A 144 -14.86 17.97 0.17
C PHE A 144 -15.28 16.86 1.14
N GLY A 145 -14.60 15.71 1.08
CA GLY A 145 -14.88 14.53 1.88
C GLY A 145 -15.85 13.54 1.21
N LEU A 146 -15.90 12.32 1.72
CA LEU A 146 -16.71 11.22 1.21
C LEU A 146 -17.95 10.92 2.07
N GLU A 147 -18.23 11.76 3.07
CA GLU A 147 -19.30 11.51 4.05
C GLU A 147 -20.68 11.42 3.37
N GLN A 148 -20.92 12.25 2.36
CA GLN A 148 -22.17 12.20 1.59
C GLN A 148 -22.23 10.96 0.67
N ASP A 149 -21.10 10.51 0.14
CA ASP A 149 -21.03 9.23 -0.58
C ASP A 149 -21.35 8.07 0.35
N PHE A 150 -20.78 8.04 1.56
CA PHE A 150 -21.02 6.99 2.54
C PHE A 150 -22.49 6.96 2.98
N ALA A 151 -23.06 8.12 3.33
CA ALA A 151 -24.46 8.24 3.73
C ALA A 151 -25.45 7.82 2.63
N SER A 152 -25.04 7.88 1.35
CA SER A 152 -25.86 7.43 0.21
C SER A 152 -25.91 5.91 0.03
N LEU A 153 -25.12 5.15 0.81
CA LEU A 153 -24.97 3.71 0.67
C LEU A 153 -25.72 2.94 1.77
N PRO A 154 -26.13 1.68 1.51
CA PRO A 154 -26.78 0.85 2.54
C PRO A 154 -25.93 0.64 3.79
N LYS A 155 -24.60 0.60 3.61
CA LYS A 155 -23.62 0.59 4.69
C LYS A 155 -22.87 1.91 4.65
N ASP A 156 -23.17 2.79 5.58
CA ASP A 156 -22.53 4.10 5.75
C ASP A 156 -21.14 3.95 6.38
N SER A 157 -20.20 3.39 5.61
CA SER A 157 -18.81 3.20 6.04
C SER A 157 -17.86 3.05 4.86
N ARG A 158 -16.55 3.13 5.14
CA ARG A 158 -15.47 2.85 4.16
C ARG A 158 -15.63 1.50 3.48
N ASP A 159 -15.98 0.46 4.24
CA ASP A 159 -16.24 -0.88 3.68
C ASP A 159 -17.43 -0.86 2.72
N GLY A 160 -18.48 -0.11 3.05
CA GLY A 160 -19.66 0.05 2.20
C GLY A 160 -19.30 0.73 0.88
N PHE A 161 -18.49 1.78 0.96
CA PHE A 161 -17.94 2.47 -0.20
C PHE A 161 -17.07 1.54 -1.06
N GLU A 162 -16.15 0.80 -0.45
CA GLU A 162 -15.29 -0.13 -1.19
C GLU A 162 -16.10 -1.23 -1.88
N ASN A 163 -17.11 -1.79 -1.21
CA ASN A 163 -18.01 -2.77 -1.83
C ASN A 163 -18.77 -2.18 -3.01
N HIS A 164 -19.31 -0.96 -2.87
CA HIS A 164 -20.01 -0.28 -3.95
C HIS A 164 -19.08 0.02 -5.12
N PHE A 165 -17.89 0.56 -4.84
CA PHE A 165 -16.84 0.79 -5.82
C PHE A 165 -16.52 -0.50 -6.58
N ASN A 166 -16.33 -1.62 -5.87
CA ASN A 166 -16.02 -2.91 -6.48
C ASN A 166 -17.15 -3.40 -7.39
N ASN A 167 -18.42 -3.20 -7.02
CA ASN A 167 -19.57 -3.56 -7.84
C ASN A 167 -19.64 -2.72 -9.13
N VAL A 168 -19.45 -1.40 -9.02
CA VAL A 168 -19.42 -0.50 -10.18
C VAL A 168 -18.23 -0.84 -11.08
N PHE A 169 -17.05 -1.04 -10.50
CA PHE A 169 -15.82 -1.41 -11.20
C PHE A 169 -15.98 -2.73 -11.96
N ALA A 170 -16.51 -3.77 -11.31
CA ALA A 170 -16.73 -5.08 -11.94
C ALA A 170 -17.73 -5.00 -13.10
N THR A 171 -18.74 -4.12 -12.99
CA THR A 171 -19.77 -3.93 -14.02
C THR A 171 -19.25 -3.13 -15.21
N MET A 172 -18.41 -2.11 -14.98
CA MET A 172 -17.98 -1.17 -16.02
C MET A 172 -16.64 -1.50 -16.68
N ILE A 173 -15.69 -2.04 -15.92
CA ILE A 173 -14.32 -2.31 -16.36
C ILE A 173 -14.07 -3.82 -16.41
N GLY A 174 -14.49 -4.53 -15.37
CA GLY A 174 -14.36 -5.98 -15.27
C GLY A 174 -13.48 -6.40 -14.10
N PRO A 175 -13.84 -7.48 -13.38
CA PRO A 175 -13.20 -7.89 -12.14
C PRO A 175 -11.72 -8.30 -12.31
N GLN A 176 -11.30 -8.73 -13.51
CA GLN A 176 -9.94 -9.16 -13.81
C GLN A 176 -8.88 -8.07 -13.60
N PHE A 177 -9.28 -6.80 -13.74
CA PHE A 177 -8.37 -5.65 -13.58
C PHE A 177 -8.30 -5.15 -12.13
N ARG A 178 -9.16 -5.66 -11.22
CA ARG A 178 -9.28 -5.13 -9.85
C ARG A 178 -7.98 -5.24 -9.04
N ARG A 179 -7.13 -6.22 -9.35
CA ARG A 179 -5.80 -6.40 -8.73
C ARG A 179 -4.82 -5.26 -9.01
N LEU A 180 -5.04 -4.52 -10.12
CA LEU A 180 -4.21 -3.39 -10.54
C LEU A 180 -4.68 -2.08 -9.91
N VAL A 181 -5.76 -2.09 -9.13
CA VAL A 181 -6.36 -0.90 -8.53
C VAL A 181 -6.34 -1.06 -7.02
N ARG A 182 -5.72 -0.13 -6.29
CA ARG A 182 -5.63 -0.14 -4.83
C ARG A 182 -6.35 1.07 -4.27
N LEU A 183 -7.29 0.84 -3.34
CA LEU A 183 -7.96 1.91 -2.61
C LEU A 183 -7.26 2.10 -1.26
N SER A 184 -7.08 3.36 -0.87
CA SER A 184 -6.62 3.76 0.45
C SER A 184 -7.44 4.95 0.93
N PHE A 185 -7.80 4.97 2.21
CA PHE A 185 -8.58 6.04 2.82
C PHE A 185 -7.70 6.82 3.77
N HIS A 186 -7.76 8.14 3.64
CA HIS A 186 -6.95 9.09 4.41
C HIS A 186 -7.86 10.07 5.14
N ASP A 187 -7.58 10.26 6.42
CA ASP A 187 -8.33 11.14 7.30
C ASP A 187 -7.73 12.55 7.28
N PHE A 188 -8.56 13.53 6.95
CA PHE A 188 -8.26 14.95 7.03
C PHE A 188 -9.26 15.61 7.98
N ASP A 189 -8.84 15.76 9.23
CA ASP A 189 -9.69 16.25 10.33
C ASP A 189 -10.94 15.36 10.51
N VAL A 190 -12.12 15.82 10.08
CA VAL A 190 -13.39 15.07 10.15
C VAL A 190 -13.79 14.47 8.78
N LYS A 191 -12.96 14.66 7.75
CA LYS A 191 -13.28 14.28 6.38
C LYS A 191 -12.43 13.12 5.88
N ASN A 192 -13.05 12.23 5.12
CA ASN A 192 -12.41 11.09 4.49
C ASN A 192 -12.12 11.38 3.02
N VAL A 193 -10.90 11.13 2.58
CA VAL A 193 -10.49 11.17 1.18
C VAL A 193 -10.07 9.76 0.76
N CYS A 194 -10.48 9.33 -0.43
CA CYS A 194 -10.03 8.06 -1.00
C CYS A 194 -8.99 8.32 -2.08
N LEU A 195 -7.81 7.73 -1.93
CA LEU A 195 -6.82 7.65 -2.98
C LEU A 195 -6.94 6.28 -3.66
N VAL A 196 -7.17 6.32 -4.97
CA VAL A 196 -7.21 5.17 -5.87
C VAL A 196 -5.91 5.15 -6.68
N GLN A 197 -5.03 4.20 -6.39
CA GLN A 197 -3.80 3.98 -7.15
C GLN A 197 -4.04 2.94 -8.23
N VAL A 198 -3.67 3.24 -9.46
CA VAL A 198 -3.92 2.39 -10.63
C VAL A 198 -2.60 2.05 -11.30
N GLU A 199 -2.31 0.76 -11.40
CA GLU A 199 -1.19 0.21 -12.16
C GLU A 199 -1.57 0.01 -13.63
N PRO A 200 -0.64 0.17 -14.58
CA PRO A 200 -0.92 -0.05 -15.99
C PRO A 200 -1.27 -1.51 -16.29
N ALA A 201 -2.26 -1.73 -17.14
CA ALA A 201 -2.62 -3.05 -17.64
C ALA A 201 -1.77 -3.42 -18.87
N HIS A 202 -1.39 -4.69 -18.97
CA HIS A 202 -0.66 -5.21 -20.14
C HIS A 202 -1.57 -5.49 -21.35
N GLN A 203 -2.89 -5.39 -21.18
CA GLN A 203 -3.88 -5.53 -22.23
C GLN A 203 -4.90 -4.39 -22.08
N PRO A 204 -5.22 -3.65 -23.15
CA PRO A 204 -6.24 -2.62 -23.15
C PRO A 204 -7.67 -3.18 -23.05
#